data_AF-A0A919X012-F1
#
_entry.id   AF-A0A919X012-F1
#
_cell.length_a   1.000
_cell.length_b   1.000
_cell.length_c   1.000
_cell.angle_alpha   90.00
_cell.angle_beta   90.00
_cell.angle_gamma   90.00
#
_symmetry.space_group_name_H-M   'P 1'
#
loop_
_entity.id
_entity.type
_entity.pdbx_description
1 polymer ?
#
loop_
_entity_poly.entity_id
_entity_poly.type
_entity_poly.pdbx_seq_one_letter_code
_entity_poly.pdbx_strand_id
1 'polypeptide(L)'
;MAIKIKKQIVPASVAAKVTYNGKNPVNYITVHQTGNTNKGANAKVHANLQSNGNSRAASWQYTVDDKEAYQSFEDTAQCWHCGDGQGPGNTQSIGVEICINSDGNYKKAVENGAKLVKQLMDKHNLSIDCVKQHYDWSGKNCPAQIRAGQQGITWNDFINMVKGAKVSKPKKTKTGSKQITKSIDQLADEVIAGKHGSGHENRRKSLGIGQSEYDKVRAEVNKRTGSTTKPASKKSVTQMVNEVLKGQHGNGHAQRQKSLGISKSEYNKVKSEVNKRLTGAKPTSKSISQMATEVIQGKHGSGHENRRKSLGISKAEYEKVRKEVNKRL
;
A
#
# COMPACT_ATOMS: atom_id res chain seq x y z
N MET A 1 25.82 13.39 -1.56
CA MET A 1 25.79 14.30 -2.73
C MET A 1 24.35 14.50 -3.15
N ALA A 2 24.00 15.75 -3.42
CA ALA A 2 22.73 16.16 -3.99
C ALA A 2 22.53 15.58 -5.41
N ILE A 3 21.31 15.15 -5.75
CA ILE A 3 20.95 14.86 -7.14
C ILE A 3 20.72 16.18 -7.89
N LYS A 4 21.12 16.24 -9.16
CA LYS A 4 20.85 17.39 -10.04
C LYS A 4 19.38 17.36 -10.48
N ILE A 5 18.67 18.44 -10.22
CA ILE A 5 17.28 18.63 -10.64
C ILE A 5 17.26 19.63 -11.80
N LYS A 6 16.74 19.21 -12.95
CA LYS A 6 16.46 20.08 -14.10
C LYS A 6 15.00 20.54 -14.03
N LYS A 7 14.76 21.83 -14.17
CA LYS A 7 13.40 22.36 -14.27
C LYS A 7 12.92 22.31 -15.72
N GLN A 8 11.76 21.70 -15.92
CA GLN A 8 10.99 21.73 -17.17
C GLN A 8 9.52 21.90 -16.79
N ILE A 9 9.22 23.08 -16.26
CA ILE A 9 7.87 23.39 -15.77
C ILE A 9 6.91 23.41 -16.95
N VAL A 10 5.79 22.69 -16.82
CA VAL A 10 4.77 22.65 -17.86
C VAL A 10 4.16 24.04 -18.09
N PRO A 11 3.72 24.39 -19.31
CA PRO A 11 2.99 25.62 -19.54
C PRO A 11 1.70 25.69 -18.71
N ALA A 12 1.29 26.89 -18.27
CA ALA A 12 0.10 27.08 -17.45
C ALA A 12 -1.18 26.52 -18.10
N SER A 13 -1.30 26.63 -19.43
CA SER A 13 -2.42 26.08 -20.21
C SER A 13 -2.50 24.55 -20.18
N VAL A 14 -1.37 23.87 -19.99
CA VAL A 14 -1.30 22.41 -19.79
C VAL A 14 -1.59 22.09 -18.32
N ALA A 15 -0.99 22.83 -17.39
CA ALA A 15 -1.17 22.61 -15.96
C ALA A 15 -2.64 22.68 -15.54
N ALA A 16 -3.39 23.68 -16.03
CA ALA A 16 -4.80 23.87 -15.71
C ALA A 16 -5.70 22.68 -16.08
N LYS A 17 -5.24 21.78 -16.96
CA LYS A 17 -6.01 20.60 -17.39
C LYS A 17 -5.76 19.37 -16.54
N VAL A 18 -4.69 19.36 -15.73
CA VAL A 18 -4.22 18.17 -15.00
C VAL A 18 -3.82 18.49 -13.56
N THR A 19 -4.30 19.61 -13.01
CA THR A 19 -4.10 19.99 -11.60
C THR A 19 -5.40 20.52 -11.03
N TYR A 20 -5.50 20.53 -9.70
CA TYR A 20 -6.56 21.26 -9.01
C TYR A 20 -6.21 22.75 -8.89
N ASN A 21 -7.23 23.61 -8.82
CA ASN A 21 -7.08 25.07 -8.66
C ASN A 21 -6.65 25.52 -7.23
N GLY A 22 -6.25 24.57 -6.37
CA GLY A 22 -5.79 24.86 -5.02
C GLY A 22 -4.26 24.93 -4.93
N LYS A 23 -3.78 25.31 -3.74
CA LYS A 23 -2.35 25.34 -3.41
C LYS A 23 -1.98 24.14 -2.54
N ASN A 24 -0.97 23.40 -2.95
CA ASN A 24 -0.41 22.31 -2.18
C ASN A 24 0.43 22.87 -1.02
N PRO A 25 0.06 22.62 0.26
CA PRO A 25 0.85 23.04 1.41
C PRO A 25 2.11 22.20 1.63
N VAL A 26 2.30 21.11 0.87
CA VAL A 26 3.47 20.23 0.93
C VAL A 26 3.63 19.56 2.30
N ASN A 27 2.57 18.90 2.78
CA ASN A 27 2.60 18.17 4.05
C ASN A 27 3.25 16.78 3.91
N TYR A 28 3.28 16.24 2.68
CA TYR A 28 3.74 14.89 2.39
C TYR A 28 4.59 14.81 1.12
N ILE A 29 5.32 13.72 0.96
CA ILE A 29 5.96 13.33 -0.31
C ILE A 29 5.47 11.93 -0.65
N THR A 30 4.92 11.73 -1.84
CA THR A 30 4.43 10.43 -2.31
C THR A 30 5.35 9.84 -3.35
N VAL A 31 5.87 8.64 -3.06
CA VAL A 31 6.76 7.89 -3.93
C VAL A 31 5.97 6.96 -4.84
N HIS A 32 6.31 7.00 -6.12
CA HIS A 32 5.75 6.19 -7.19
C HIS A 32 6.86 5.51 -8.00
N GLN A 33 6.46 4.55 -8.81
CA GLN A 33 7.28 4.02 -9.90
C GLN A 33 6.46 4.08 -11.18
N THR A 34 7.11 4.49 -12.28
CA THR A 34 6.42 4.89 -13.51
C THR A 34 5.57 3.77 -14.12
N GLY A 35 5.87 2.52 -13.78
CA GLY A 35 5.26 1.34 -14.38
C GLY A 35 5.62 1.17 -15.86
N ASN A 36 6.58 1.96 -16.37
CA ASN A 36 6.98 1.97 -17.76
C ASN A 36 8.39 1.40 -17.92
N THR A 37 8.48 0.14 -18.33
CA THR A 37 9.74 -0.58 -18.54
C THR A 37 10.31 -0.40 -19.95
N ASN A 38 9.64 0.38 -20.81
CA ASN A 38 10.09 0.57 -22.19
C ASN A 38 11.48 1.20 -22.23
N LYS A 39 12.30 0.75 -23.18
CA LYS A 39 13.62 1.34 -23.44
C LYS A 39 13.48 2.84 -23.70
N GLY A 40 14.31 3.64 -23.05
CA GLY A 40 14.32 5.10 -23.18
C GLY A 40 13.25 5.83 -22.35
N ALA A 41 12.38 5.14 -21.60
CA ALA A 41 11.36 5.77 -20.73
C ALA A 41 11.97 6.39 -19.45
N ASN A 42 12.97 7.24 -19.63
CA ASN A 42 13.75 7.92 -18.60
C ASN A 42 13.04 9.20 -18.08
N ALA A 43 13.69 9.96 -17.20
CA ALA A 43 13.08 11.12 -16.55
C ALA A 43 12.76 12.24 -17.54
N LYS A 44 13.64 12.49 -18.54
CA LYS A 44 13.41 13.49 -19.58
C LYS A 44 12.20 13.14 -20.45
N VAL A 45 12.01 11.87 -20.80
CA VAL A 45 10.85 11.42 -21.59
C VAL A 45 9.54 11.64 -20.84
N HIS A 46 9.50 11.37 -19.53
CA HIS A 46 8.32 11.65 -18.71
C HIS A 46 8.10 13.16 -18.51
N ALA A 47 9.17 13.96 -18.41
CA ALA A 47 9.03 15.42 -18.38
C ALA A 47 8.43 15.95 -19.70
N ASN A 48 8.90 15.45 -20.85
CA ASN A 48 8.34 15.78 -22.17
C ASN A 48 6.87 15.36 -22.29
N LEU A 49 6.51 14.17 -21.77
CA LEU A 49 5.12 13.73 -21.70
C LEU A 49 4.25 14.72 -20.93
N GLN A 50 4.72 15.22 -19.79
CA GLN A 50 3.96 16.21 -19.02
C GLN A 50 3.87 17.56 -19.73
N SER A 51 4.97 18.05 -20.33
CA SER A 51 4.97 19.34 -21.05
C SER A 51 4.11 19.34 -22.32
N ASN A 52 4.04 18.21 -23.03
CA ASN A 52 3.28 18.10 -24.28
C ASN A 52 1.79 17.80 -24.06
N GLY A 53 1.34 17.69 -22.81
CA GLY A 53 -0.03 17.31 -22.47
C GLY A 53 -0.14 15.80 -22.26
N ASN A 54 -0.10 15.38 -21.00
CA ASN A 54 -0.28 13.98 -20.62
C ASN A 54 -1.75 13.54 -20.81
N SER A 55 -2.00 12.64 -21.76
CA SER A 55 -3.34 12.14 -22.07
C SER A 55 -3.96 11.26 -20.97
N ARG A 56 -3.18 10.82 -19.98
CA ARG A 56 -3.64 9.91 -18.92
C ARG A 56 -4.43 10.58 -17.79
N ALA A 57 -4.83 11.85 -17.94
CA ALA A 57 -5.43 12.66 -16.88
C ALA A 57 -4.66 12.51 -15.55
N ALA A 58 -3.34 12.66 -15.62
CA ALA A 58 -2.44 12.48 -14.50
C ALA A 58 -1.32 13.51 -14.57
N SER A 59 -0.82 13.92 -13.40
CA SER A 59 0.33 14.81 -13.29
C SER A 59 1.08 14.53 -12.00
N TRP A 60 2.36 14.87 -11.95
CA TRP A 60 3.23 14.75 -10.78
C TRP A 60 4.40 15.73 -10.88
N GLN A 61 4.93 16.14 -9.75
CA GLN A 61 5.92 17.21 -9.68
C GLN A 61 7.30 16.76 -10.17
N TYR A 62 7.73 15.55 -9.82
CA TYR A 62 9.09 15.09 -10.12
C TYR A 62 9.15 13.72 -10.78
N THR A 63 10.04 13.56 -11.75
CA THR A 63 10.49 12.23 -12.23
C THR A 63 11.99 12.10 -12.10
N VAL A 64 12.48 10.92 -11.71
CA VAL A 64 13.91 10.65 -11.49
C VAL A 64 14.34 9.32 -12.09
N ASP A 65 15.48 9.31 -12.77
CA ASP A 65 16.12 8.13 -13.34
C ASP A 65 17.51 7.90 -12.73
N ASP A 66 18.31 7.03 -13.35
CA ASP A 66 19.64 6.67 -12.89
C ASP A 66 20.69 7.77 -13.06
N LYS A 67 20.37 8.86 -13.76
CA LYS A 67 21.29 9.96 -14.09
C LYS A 67 20.85 11.29 -13.50
N GLU A 68 19.56 11.61 -13.59
CA GLU A 68 19.04 12.94 -13.28
C GLU A 68 17.57 12.93 -12.83
N ALA A 69 17.10 14.09 -12.35
CA ALA A 69 15.71 14.34 -12.04
C ALA A 69 15.16 15.54 -12.83
N TYR A 70 13.89 15.49 -13.20
CA TYR A 70 13.15 16.61 -13.79
C TYR A 70 12.00 17.04 -12.90
N GLN A 71 11.89 18.34 -12.67
CA GLN A 71 10.72 18.99 -12.07
C GLN A 71 9.79 19.47 -13.18
N SER A 72 8.58 18.91 -13.24
CA SER A 72 7.54 19.24 -14.24
C SER A 72 6.50 20.22 -13.72
N PHE A 73 6.26 20.26 -12.41
CA PHE A 73 5.32 21.18 -11.77
C PHE A 73 5.98 21.82 -10.55
N GLU A 74 5.53 23.02 -10.20
CA GLU A 74 5.91 23.65 -8.94
C GLU A 74 5.46 22.81 -7.75
N ASP A 75 6.20 22.85 -6.65
CA ASP A 75 5.92 22.06 -5.45
C ASP A 75 4.52 22.34 -4.89
N THR A 76 4.06 23.58 -5.07
CA THR A 76 2.76 24.05 -4.62
C THR A 76 1.60 23.67 -5.55
N ALA A 77 1.85 22.96 -6.65
CA ALA A 77 0.79 22.45 -7.52
C ALA A 77 0.11 21.22 -6.90
N GLN A 78 -1.22 21.16 -6.99
CA GLN A 78 -2.02 20.01 -6.58
C GLN A 78 -2.20 19.05 -7.76
N CYS A 79 -1.19 18.21 -7.99
CA CYS A 79 -1.13 17.26 -9.09
C CYS A 79 -2.07 16.05 -8.90
N TRP A 80 -2.42 15.38 -10.00
CA TRP A 80 -3.31 14.20 -10.03
C TRP A 80 -2.49 12.91 -10.13
N HIS A 81 -2.02 12.37 -9.01
CA HIS A 81 -1.17 11.16 -8.99
C HIS A 81 -1.58 10.09 -7.97
N CYS A 82 -2.28 10.44 -6.89
CA CYS A 82 -2.60 9.54 -5.78
C CYS A 82 -3.91 8.76 -5.93
N GLY A 83 -4.81 9.17 -6.81
CA GLY A 83 -6.08 8.46 -7.04
C GLY A 83 -7.04 8.50 -5.85
N ASP A 84 -6.88 9.46 -4.95
CA ASP A 84 -7.70 9.70 -3.76
C ASP A 84 -8.63 10.92 -3.93
N GLY A 85 -8.89 11.33 -5.18
CA GLY A 85 -9.69 12.52 -5.49
C GLY A 85 -9.04 13.79 -4.95
N GLN A 86 -9.81 14.65 -4.27
CA GLN A 86 -9.27 15.82 -3.56
C GLN A 86 -8.73 15.48 -2.17
N GLY A 87 -8.38 14.21 -1.93
CA GLY A 87 -7.75 13.77 -0.71
C GLY A 87 -6.32 14.31 -0.53
N PRO A 88 -5.73 14.07 0.66
CA PRO A 88 -4.42 14.61 1.04
C PRO A 88 -3.26 14.12 0.15
N GLY A 89 -3.39 12.95 -0.49
CA GLY A 89 -2.37 12.45 -1.41
C GLY A 89 -2.20 13.38 -2.61
N ASN A 90 -3.29 13.71 -3.31
CA ASN A 90 -3.23 14.65 -4.44
C ASN A 90 -3.06 16.12 -4.02
N THR A 91 -3.70 16.54 -2.93
CA THR A 91 -3.81 17.98 -2.60
C THR A 91 -2.75 18.50 -1.65
N GLN A 92 -2.03 17.61 -0.95
CA GLN A 92 -1.06 17.98 0.09
C GLN A 92 0.28 17.26 -0.04
N SER A 93 0.55 16.56 -1.15
CA SER A 93 1.81 15.85 -1.32
C SER A 93 2.53 16.19 -2.63
N ILE A 94 3.86 16.09 -2.59
CA ILE A 94 4.70 16.12 -3.79
C ILE A 94 4.80 14.68 -4.34
N GLY A 95 4.35 14.46 -5.56
CA GLY A 95 4.52 13.21 -6.31
C GLY A 95 5.92 13.08 -6.91
N VAL A 96 6.60 11.98 -6.58
CA VAL A 96 7.93 11.60 -7.10
C VAL A 96 7.82 10.27 -7.83
N GLU A 97 7.98 10.28 -9.15
CA GLU A 97 8.01 9.08 -10.01
C GLU A 97 9.44 8.59 -10.22
N ILE A 98 9.72 7.34 -9.83
CA ILE A 98 11.02 6.69 -10.06
C ILE A 98 10.94 5.85 -11.34
N CYS A 99 11.81 6.14 -12.31
CA CYS A 99 11.89 5.41 -13.58
C CYS A 99 12.32 3.95 -13.38
N ILE A 100 11.77 3.07 -14.22
CA ILE A 100 12.06 1.63 -14.26
C ILE A 100 12.34 1.12 -15.69
N ASN A 101 12.73 2.02 -16.60
CA ASN A 101 13.05 1.70 -17.99
C ASN A 101 14.17 0.66 -18.08
N SER A 102 14.05 -0.29 -19.02
CA SER A 102 14.91 -1.48 -19.10
C SER A 102 16.39 -1.19 -19.41
N ASP A 103 16.67 -0.05 -20.05
CA ASP A 103 18.01 0.46 -20.33
C ASP A 103 18.59 1.37 -19.23
N GLY A 104 17.84 1.59 -18.14
CA GLY A 104 18.28 2.34 -16.97
C GLY A 104 18.80 1.43 -15.85
N ASN A 105 19.71 1.96 -15.03
CA ASN A 105 20.15 1.26 -13.81
C ASN A 105 19.12 1.42 -12.68
N TYR A 106 18.29 0.38 -12.48
CA TYR A 106 17.24 0.37 -11.45
C TYR A 106 17.73 0.79 -10.05
N LYS A 107 18.81 0.18 -9.54
CA LYS A 107 19.31 0.50 -8.18
C LYS A 107 19.71 1.96 -8.10
N LYS A 108 20.38 2.46 -9.15
CA LYS A 108 20.80 3.86 -9.20
C LYS A 108 19.62 4.82 -9.28
N ALA A 109 18.58 4.48 -10.04
CA ALA A 109 17.35 5.27 -10.09
C ALA A 109 16.65 5.32 -8.72
N VAL A 110 16.59 4.19 -8.00
CA VAL A 110 16.08 4.17 -6.62
C VAL A 110 16.94 5.01 -5.67
N GLU A 111 18.28 4.89 -5.72
CA GLU A 111 19.19 5.71 -4.92
C GLU A 111 19.02 7.20 -5.20
N ASN A 112 18.87 7.59 -6.46
CA ASN A 112 18.63 8.97 -6.86
C ASN A 112 17.25 9.45 -6.39
N GLY A 113 16.23 8.60 -6.47
CA GLY A 113 14.91 8.88 -5.91
C GLY A 113 14.94 9.10 -4.40
N ALA A 114 15.69 8.28 -3.65
CA ALA A 114 15.86 8.48 -2.22
C ALA A 114 16.57 9.81 -1.90
N LYS A 115 17.60 10.18 -2.67
CA LYS A 115 18.27 11.49 -2.54
C LYS A 115 17.34 12.65 -2.84
N LEU A 116 16.52 12.53 -3.89
CA LEU A 116 15.52 13.54 -4.25
C LEU A 116 14.50 13.72 -3.13
N VAL A 117 13.94 12.62 -2.61
CA VAL A 117 12.99 12.67 -1.48
C VAL A 117 13.66 13.33 -0.27
N LYS A 118 14.91 12.99 0.06
CA LYS A 118 15.63 13.65 1.16
C LYS A 118 15.81 15.16 0.93
N GLN A 119 16.19 15.58 -0.27
CA GLN A 119 16.29 17.02 -0.60
C GLN A 119 14.95 17.74 -0.44
N LEU A 120 13.85 17.11 -0.87
CA LEU A 120 12.51 17.67 -0.72
C LEU A 120 12.08 17.74 0.74
N MET A 121 12.40 16.73 1.54
CA MET A 121 12.17 16.76 2.99
C MET A 121 12.91 17.93 3.63
N ASP A 122 14.19 18.10 3.30
CA ASP A 122 15.00 19.19 3.86
C ASP A 122 14.48 20.56 3.42
N LYS A 123 14.11 20.70 2.14
CA LYS A 123 13.56 21.94 1.58
C LYS A 123 12.27 22.38 2.26
N HIS A 124 11.42 21.42 2.62
CA HIS A 124 10.06 21.68 3.16
C HIS A 124 9.94 21.37 4.66
N ASN A 125 11.06 21.12 5.34
CA ASN A 125 11.11 20.78 6.76
C ASN A 125 10.18 19.61 7.15
N LEU A 126 10.17 18.55 6.33
CA LEU A 126 9.34 17.36 6.55
C LEU A 126 10.12 16.25 7.26
N SER A 127 9.43 15.58 8.19
CA SER A 127 9.96 14.36 8.82
C SER A 127 9.80 13.15 7.90
N ILE A 128 10.50 12.05 8.23
CA ILE A 128 10.41 10.82 7.44
C ILE A 128 9.00 10.21 7.44
N ASP A 129 8.19 10.48 8.46
CA ASP A 129 6.82 9.95 8.56
C ASP A 129 5.88 10.59 7.54
N CYS A 130 6.29 11.73 6.95
CA CYS A 130 5.61 12.41 5.85
C CYS A 130 5.89 11.75 4.48
N VAL A 131 6.83 10.82 4.39
CA VAL A 131 7.12 10.08 3.15
C VAL A 131 6.18 8.87 3.03
N LYS A 132 5.31 8.91 2.03
CA LYS A 132 4.31 7.88 1.75
C LYS A 132 4.59 7.18 0.42
N GLN A 133 4.09 5.98 0.28
CA GLN A 133 3.95 5.30 -1.02
C GLN A 133 2.54 5.53 -1.56
N HIS A 134 2.35 5.50 -2.88
CA HIS A 134 1.01 5.60 -3.49
C HIS A 134 -0.01 4.65 -2.86
N TYR A 135 0.42 3.44 -2.49
CA TYR A 135 -0.39 2.44 -1.81
C TYR A 135 -1.09 2.97 -0.55
N ASP A 136 -0.48 3.89 0.21
CA ASP A 136 -1.02 4.39 1.46
C ASP A 136 -2.27 5.28 1.25
N TRP A 137 -2.48 5.79 0.03
CA TRP A 137 -3.60 6.68 -0.30
C TRP A 137 -4.79 5.94 -0.93
N SER A 138 -4.53 5.11 -1.93
CA SER A 138 -5.59 4.46 -2.75
C SER A 138 -5.57 2.94 -2.71
N GLY A 139 -4.55 2.33 -2.09
CA GLY A 139 -4.33 0.88 -2.13
C GLY A 139 -3.76 0.36 -3.45
N LYS A 140 -3.48 1.22 -4.44
CA LYS A 140 -2.78 0.82 -5.67
C LYS A 140 -1.41 0.24 -5.31
N ASN A 141 -1.05 -0.90 -5.88
CA ASN A 141 0.27 -1.50 -5.67
C ASN A 141 1.37 -0.68 -6.36
N CYS A 142 1.78 0.42 -5.74
CA CYS A 142 2.76 1.38 -6.23
C CYS A 142 3.49 2.00 -5.02
N PRO A 143 4.83 2.12 -5.02
CA PRO A 143 5.79 1.74 -6.08
C PRO A 143 5.99 0.22 -6.17
N ALA A 144 5.58 -0.41 -7.28
CA ALA A 144 5.35 -1.85 -7.35
C ALA A 144 6.63 -2.68 -7.14
N GLN A 145 7.74 -2.28 -7.77
CA GLN A 145 9.02 -2.99 -7.74
C GLN A 145 9.71 -2.86 -6.38
N ILE A 146 9.67 -1.67 -5.76
CA ILE A 146 10.18 -1.48 -4.39
C ILE A 146 9.35 -2.29 -3.39
N ARG A 147 8.01 -2.30 -3.53
CA ARG A 147 7.13 -3.11 -2.68
C ARG A 147 7.34 -4.62 -2.85
N ALA A 148 7.76 -5.04 -4.04
CA ALA A 148 8.09 -6.43 -4.35
C ALA A 148 9.51 -6.85 -3.91
N GLY A 149 10.35 -5.94 -3.38
CA GLY A 149 11.72 -6.28 -3.03
C GLY A 149 12.65 -6.42 -4.23
N GLN A 150 12.33 -5.81 -5.38
CA GLN A 150 13.05 -6.01 -6.63
C GLN A 150 14.54 -5.68 -6.45
N GLN A 151 15.40 -6.59 -6.93
CA GLN A 151 16.85 -6.53 -6.80
C GLN A 151 17.36 -6.37 -5.34
N GLY A 152 16.58 -6.86 -4.38
CA GLY A 152 16.90 -6.82 -2.95
C GLY A 152 16.61 -5.47 -2.28
N ILE A 153 15.80 -4.62 -2.90
CA ILE A 153 15.41 -3.31 -2.36
C ILE A 153 13.94 -3.35 -1.98
N THR A 154 13.65 -3.31 -0.69
CA THR A 154 12.31 -3.18 -0.13
C THR A 154 11.93 -1.72 0.13
N TRP A 155 10.67 -1.46 0.48
CA TRP A 155 10.23 -0.14 0.96
C TRP A 155 11.03 0.34 2.18
N ASN A 156 11.34 -0.56 3.11
CA ASN A 156 12.14 -0.22 4.29
C ASN A 156 13.57 0.17 3.89
N ASP A 157 14.16 -0.51 2.90
CA ASP A 157 15.48 -0.15 2.39
C ASP A 157 15.45 1.23 1.72
N PHE A 158 14.41 1.53 0.94
CA PHE A 158 14.20 2.86 0.38
C PHE A 158 14.09 3.94 1.47
N ILE A 159 13.28 3.73 2.52
CA ILE A 159 13.18 4.66 3.64
C ILE A 159 14.51 4.84 4.36
N ASN A 160 15.30 3.78 4.53
CA ASN A 160 16.65 3.87 5.10
C ASN A 160 17.61 4.67 4.20
N MET A 161 17.50 4.52 2.88
CA MET A 161 18.24 5.35 1.92
C MET A 161 17.89 6.84 2.07
N VAL A 162 16.59 7.16 2.22
CA VAL A 162 16.12 8.54 2.43
C VAL A 162 16.68 9.13 3.72
N LYS A 163 16.68 8.35 4.82
CA LYS A 163 17.29 8.75 6.11
C LYS A 163 18.80 9.00 6.04
N GLY A 164 19.45 8.71 4.92
CA GLY A 164 20.89 8.85 4.76
C GLY A 164 21.70 7.73 5.42
N ALA A 165 21.05 6.61 5.81
CA ALA A 165 21.78 5.42 6.21
C ALA A 165 22.59 4.94 5.00
N LYS A 166 23.90 4.70 5.19
CA LYS A 166 24.74 4.14 4.12
C LYS A 166 24.10 2.82 3.68
N VAL A 167 23.65 2.76 2.43
CA VAL A 167 23.35 1.48 1.78
C VAL A 167 24.66 0.71 1.85
N SER A 168 24.73 -0.29 2.72
CA SER A 168 25.84 -1.22 2.67
C SER A 168 25.87 -1.76 1.25
N LYS A 169 26.99 -1.53 0.53
CA LYS A 169 27.28 -2.26 -0.72
C LYS A 169 26.84 -3.70 -0.52
N PRO A 170 26.27 -4.38 -1.53
CA PRO A 170 25.96 -5.80 -1.39
C PRO A 170 27.25 -6.48 -0.97
N LYS A 171 27.32 -6.85 0.31
CA LYS A 171 28.41 -7.66 0.82
C LYS A 171 28.22 -8.92 0.01
N LYS A 172 29.19 -9.29 -0.84
CA LYS A 172 29.38 -10.71 -1.16
C LYS A 172 29.35 -11.38 0.20
N THR A 173 28.25 -12.04 0.54
CA THR A 173 28.11 -12.75 1.79
C THR A 173 29.09 -13.91 1.70
N LYS A 174 30.33 -13.64 2.13
CA LYS A 174 31.11 -14.66 2.81
C LYS A 174 30.25 -15.08 3.98
N THR A 175 29.70 -16.28 3.83
CA THR A 175 29.26 -17.17 4.90
C THR A 175 30.16 -16.96 6.12
N GLY A 176 29.58 -16.31 7.12
CA GLY A 176 30.20 -16.04 8.41
C GLY A 176 29.12 -16.18 9.45
N SER A 177 28.85 -17.44 9.79
CA SER A 177 28.01 -17.89 10.89
C SER A 177 28.41 -17.18 12.19
N LYS A 178 27.51 -16.36 12.74
CA LYS A 178 27.53 -16.09 14.17
C LYS A 178 26.68 -17.17 14.81
N GLN A 179 27.31 -18.01 15.61
CA GLN A 179 26.72 -19.22 16.19
C GLN A 179 25.37 -18.93 16.85
N ILE A 180 24.32 -19.53 16.28
CA ILE A 180 23.14 -19.92 17.05
C ILE A 180 23.53 -21.27 17.66
N THR A 181 23.59 -21.35 18.99
CA THR A 181 23.89 -22.59 19.73
C THR A 181 22.72 -23.59 19.73
N LYS A 182 21.58 -23.21 19.15
CA LYS A 182 20.36 -24.03 19.08
C LYS A 182 20.19 -24.67 17.70
N SER A 183 19.88 -25.96 17.68
CA SER A 183 19.60 -26.69 16.44
C SER A 183 18.28 -26.25 15.80
N ILE A 184 18.10 -26.53 14.49
CA ILE A 184 16.84 -26.29 13.78
C ILE A 184 15.66 -26.97 14.49
N ASP A 185 15.91 -28.14 15.05
CA ASP A 185 14.96 -28.92 15.84
C ASP A 185 14.49 -28.18 17.10
N GLN A 186 15.43 -27.62 17.87
CA GLN A 186 15.10 -26.84 19.07
C GLN A 186 14.34 -25.56 18.74
N LEU A 187 14.72 -24.87 17.66
CA LEU A 187 14.01 -23.69 17.19
C LEU A 187 12.59 -24.04 16.69
N ALA A 188 12.42 -25.21 16.07
CA ALA A 188 11.10 -25.71 15.67
C ALA A 188 10.22 -26.02 16.89
N ASP A 189 10.78 -26.61 17.94
CA ASP A 189 10.06 -26.87 19.20
C ASP A 189 9.60 -25.57 19.88
N GLU A 190 10.43 -24.53 19.91
CA GLU A 190 10.03 -23.23 20.47
C GLU A 190 8.91 -22.56 19.65
N VAL A 191 8.92 -22.74 18.32
CA VAL A 191 7.84 -22.27 17.44
C VAL A 191 6.54 -23.05 17.65
N ILE A 192 6.62 -24.38 17.78
CA ILE A 192 5.46 -25.26 18.06
C ILE A 192 4.88 -24.95 19.44
N ALA A 193 5.75 -24.69 20.43
CA ALA A 193 5.37 -24.26 21.78
C ALA A 193 4.84 -22.82 21.86
N GLY A 194 4.77 -22.09 20.74
CA GLY A 194 4.14 -20.76 20.67
C GLY A 194 4.98 -19.60 21.21
N LYS A 195 6.27 -19.81 21.50
CA LYS A 195 7.13 -18.80 22.16
C LYS A 195 7.48 -17.57 21.30
N HIS A 196 7.20 -17.62 20.00
CA HIS A 196 7.65 -16.63 19.01
C HIS A 196 6.52 -15.85 18.31
N GLY A 197 5.32 -15.86 18.91
CA GLY A 197 4.16 -15.13 18.39
C GLY A 197 3.59 -15.70 17.09
N SER A 198 2.56 -15.02 16.57
CA SER A 198 1.90 -15.35 15.32
C SER A 198 2.51 -14.59 14.14
N GLY A 199 2.68 -15.27 13.00
CA GLY A 199 3.21 -14.71 11.76
C GLY A 199 4.71 -14.94 11.54
N HIS A 200 5.08 -15.16 10.28
CA HIS A 200 6.44 -15.60 9.90
C HIS A 200 7.54 -14.58 10.22
N GLU A 201 7.26 -13.29 9.99
CA GLU A 201 8.22 -12.21 10.23
C GLU A 201 8.50 -12.02 11.72
N ASN A 202 7.47 -12.15 12.56
CA ASN A 202 7.61 -12.06 14.01
C ASN A 202 8.42 -13.25 14.56
N ARG A 203 8.15 -14.46 14.06
CA ARG A 203 8.91 -15.66 14.46
C ARG A 203 10.37 -15.56 14.05
N ARG A 204 10.65 -15.12 12.82
CA ARG A 204 12.02 -14.93 12.34
C ARG A 204 12.81 -13.92 13.17
N LYS A 205 12.18 -12.77 13.48
CA LYS A 205 12.77 -11.73 14.35
C LYS A 205 12.99 -12.23 15.77
N SER A 206 12.00 -12.94 16.34
CA SER A 206 12.05 -13.46 17.70
C SER A 206 13.09 -14.58 17.87
N LEU A 207 13.30 -15.40 16.84
CA LEU A 207 14.34 -16.43 16.80
C LEU A 207 15.75 -15.85 16.57
N GLY A 208 15.86 -14.59 16.13
CA GLY A 208 17.15 -13.95 15.84
C GLY A 208 17.92 -14.60 14.68
N ILE A 209 17.23 -15.30 13.78
CA ILE A 209 17.84 -16.07 12.67
C ILE A 209 17.65 -15.40 11.31
N GLY A 210 18.53 -15.73 10.36
CA GLY A 210 18.42 -15.31 8.97
C GLY A 210 17.23 -15.94 8.26
N GLN A 211 16.88 -15.41 7.07
CA GLN A 211 15.76 -15.94 6.28
C GLN A 211 15.97 -17.42 5.90
N SER A 212 17.20 -17.79 5.53
CA SER A 212 17.52 -19.17 5.13
C SER A 212 17.41 -20.16 6.30
N GLU A 213 17.91 -19.80 7.49
CA GLU A 213 17.71 -20.63 8.69
C GLU A 213 16.23 -20.70 9.07
N TYR A 214 15.50 -19.59 8.98
CA TYR A 214 14.07 -19.57 9.26
C TYR A 214 13.26 -20.47 8.34
N ASP A 215 13.62 -20.53 7.05
CA ASP A 215 12.97 -21.43 6.10
C ASP A 215 13.20 -22.91 6.45
N LYS A 216 14.37 -23.25 6.99
CA LYS A 216 14.67 -24.60 7.52
C LYS A 216 13.87 -24.91 8.79
N VAL A 217 13.82 -23.98 9.75
CA VAL A 217 12.97 -24.09 10.95
C VAL A 217 11.51 -24.28 10.57
N ARG A 218 11.02 -23.53 9.58
CA ARG A 218 9.65 -23.66 9.07
C ARG A 218 9.40 -25.02 8.43
N ALA A 219 10.34 -25.53 7.63
CA ALA A 219 10.22 -26.85 7.03
C ALA A 219 10.16 -27.97 8.10
N GLU A 220 10.98 -27.85 9.15
CA GLU A 220 11.00 -28.80 10.27
C GLU A 220 9.73 -28.70 11.13
N VAL A 221 9.22 -27.49 11.42
CA VAL A 221 7.91 -27.30 12.06
C VAL A 221 6.81 -27.99 11.25
N ASN A 222 6.77 -27.78 9.93
CA ASN A 222 5.76 -28.40 9.06
C ASN A 222 5.84 -29.94 9.05
N LYS A 223 7.05 -30.49 9.12
CA LYS A 223 7.31 -31.93 9.22
C LYS A 223 6.81 -32.49 10.55
N ARG A 224 7.09 -31.81 11.67
CA ARG A 224 6.71 -32.23 13.04
C ARG A 224 5.22 -32.09 13.33
N THR A 225 4.57 -31.06 12.78
CA THR A 225 3.13 -30.84 12.94
C THR A 225 2.29 -31.65 11.95
N GLY A 226 2.86 -32.68 11.30
CA GLY A 226 2.12 -33.65 10.50
C GLY A 226 1.60 -33.15 9.15
N SER A 227 2.23 -32.15 8.53
CA SER A 227 1.88 -31.75 7.16
C SER A 227 2.74 -32.50 6.14
N THR A 228 2.62 -33.83 6.11
CA THR A 228 3.21 -34.67 5.06
C THR A 228 2.44 -34.48 3.76
N THR A 229 3.20 -34.23 2.68
CA THR A 229 2.70 -34.14 1.32
C THR A 229 2.22 -35.50 0.81
N LYS A 230 0.90 -35.68 0.76
CA LYS A 230 0.14 -36.57 -0.14
C LYS A 230 -1.05 -35.72 -0.62
N PRO A 231 -1.47 -35.75 -1.91
CA PRO A 231 -2.26 -34.66 -2.50
C PRO A 231 -3.56 -34.47 -1.73
N ALA A 232 -3.56 -33.45 -0.87
CA ALA A 232 -4.66 -33.20 0.04
C ALA A 232 -5.80 -32.62 -0.79
N SER A 233 -6.95 -33.29 -0.71
CA SER A 233 -8.23 -32.77 -1.17
C SER A 233 -8.30 -31.27 -0.89
N LYS A 234 -8.51 -30.46 -1.94
CA LYS A 234 -8.69 -29.01 -1.80
C LYS A 234 -9.60 -28.75 -0.60
N LYS A 235 -9.13 -27.99 0.39
CA LYS A 235 -9.95 -27.57 1.53
C LYS A 235 -11.30 -27.10 1.00
N SER A 236 -12.40 -27.58 1.57
CA SER A 236 -13.72 -27.16 1.13
C SER A 236 -13.89 -25.65 1.30
N VAL A 237 -14.69 -25.01 0.45
CA VAL A 237 -15.01 -23.58 0.58
C VAL A 237 -15.51 -23.26 1.99
N THR A 238 -16.30 -24.15 2.60
CA THR A 238 -16.81 -24.05 3.97
C THR A 238 -15.71 -24.00 5.03
N GLN A 239 -14.67 -24.86 4.93
CA GLN A 239 -13.55 -24.82 5.86
C GLN A 239 -12.78 -23.50 5.76
N MET A 240 -12.50 -23.05 4.53
CA MET A 240 -11.80 -21.79 4.28
C MET A 240 -12.57 -20.56 4.77
N VAL A 241 -13.90 -20.57 4.65
CA VAL A 241 -14.79 -19.52 5.19
C VAL A 241 -14.68 -19.45 6.72
N ASN A 242 -14.71 -20.60 7.41
CA ASN A 242 -14.62 -20.66 8.87
C ASN A 242 -13.26 -20.18 9.38
N GLU A 243 -12.16 -20.53 8.71
CA GLU A 243 -10.81 -20.04 9.06
C GLU A 243 -10.73 -18.50 8.88
N VAL A 244 -11.37 -17.95 7.82
CA VAL A 244 -11.43 -16.50 7.60
C VAL A 244 -12.26 -15.78 8.67
N LEU A 245 -13.41 -16.35 9.06
CA LEU A 245 -14.28 -15.78 10.12
C LEU A 245 -13.60 -15.83 11.49
N LYS A 246 -12.81 -16.86 11.77
CA LYS A 246 -12.00 -17.00 13.00
C LYS A 246 -10.76 -16.09 13.01
N GLY A 247 -10.57 -15.24 11.99
CA GLY A 247 -9.45 -14.29 11.92
C GLY A 247 -8.08 -14.92 11.60
N GLN A 248 -8.05 -16.19 11.18
CA GLN A 248 -6.80 -16.95 11.01
C GLN A 248 -5.97 -16.53 9.78
N HIS A 249 -6.54 -15.68 8.91
CA HIS A 249 -5.95 -15.26 7.64
C HIS A 249 -5.70 -13.76 7.51
N GLY A 250 -5.68 -13.05 8.64
CA GLY A 250 -5.39 -11.62 8.68
C GLY A 250 -6.49 -10.72 8.12
N ASN A 251 -6.18 -9.43 8.03
CA ASN A 251 -7.14 -8.39 7.67
C ASN A 251 -6.93 -7.94 6.22
N GLY A 252 -7.97 -8.11 5.40
CA GLY A 252 -7.96 -7.68 4.00
C GLY A 252 -7.87 -8.84 3.00
N HIS A 253 -8.45 -8.60 1.82
CA HIS A 253 -8.73 -9.66 0.86
C HIS A 253 -7.50 -10.30 0.22
N ALA A 254 -6.47 -9.51 -0.08
CA ALA A 254 -5.22 -10.01 -0.68
C ALA A 254 -4.44 -10.89 0.30
N GLN A 255 -4.43 -10.54 1.59
CA GLN A 255 -3.81 -11.35 2.64
C GLN A 255 -4.55 -12.67 2.84
N ARG A 256 -5.89 -12.63 2.90
CA ARG A 256 -6.71 -13.84 3.03
C ARG A 256 -6.56 -14.79 1.84
N GLN A 257 -6.52 -14.26 0.62
CA GLN A 257 -6.25 -15.04 -0.59
C GLN A 257 -4.89 -15.73 -0.54
N LYS A 258 -3.83 -14.97 -0.21
CA LYS A 258 -2.46 -15.48 -0.13
C LYS A 258 -2.30 -16.49 1.02
N SER A 259 -2.99 -16.25 2.13
CA SER A 259 -2.95 -17.11 3.31
C SER A 259 -3.72 -18.43 3.12
N LEU A 260 -4.80 -18.42 2.34
CA LEU A 260 -5.53 -19.63 1.93
C LEU A 260 -4.82 -20.43 0.83
N GLY A 261 -3.87 -19.81 0.11
CA GLY A 261 -3.12 -20.48 -0.95
C GLY A 261 -3.96 -20.88 -2.17
N ILE A 262 -5.07 -20.18 -2.41
CA ILE A 262 -6.03 -20.49 -3.47
C ILE A 262 -5.99 -19.48 -4.61
N SER A 263 -6.48 -19.89 -5.78
CA SER A 263 -6.60 -19.00 -6.95
C SER A 263 -7.54 -17.81 -6.67
N LYS A 264 -7.46 -16.77 -7.51
CA LYS A 264 -8.33 -15.60 -7.36
C LYS A 264 -9.81 -15.95 -7.46
N SER A 265 -10.18 -16.90 -8.32
CA SER A 265 -11.57 -17.32 -8.52
C SER A 265 -12.10 -18.12 -7.32
N GLU A 266 -11.28 -19.01 -6.75
CA GLU A 266 -11.62 -19.77 -5.53
C GLU A 266 -11.74 -18.84 -4.31
N TYR A 267 -10.86 -17.84 -4.20
CA TYR A 267 -10.96 -16.82 -3.17
C TYR A 267 -12.23 -15.98 -3.30
N ASN A 268 -12.65 -15.65 -4.52
CA ASN A 268 -13.91 -14.93 -4.73
C ASN A 268 -15.12 -15.76 -4.26
N LYS A 269 -15.10 -17.10 -4.41
CA LYS A 269 -16.13 -17.99 -3.85
C LYS A 269 -16.13 -17.97 -2.32
N VAL A 270 -14.95 -18.08 -1.69
CA VAL A 270 -14.79 -17.95 -0.22
C VAL A 270 -15.25 -16.58 0.27
N LYS A 271 -14.89 -15.50 -0.43
CA LYS A 271 -15.32 -14.14 -0.12
C LYS A 271 -16.84 -13.99 -0.19
N SER A 272 -17.48 -14.53 -1.22
CA SER A 272 -18.93 -14.50 -1.39
C SER A 272 -19.63 -15.24 -0.25
N GLU A 273 -19.12 -16.42 0.14
CA GLU A 273 -19.67 -17.23 1.22
C GLU A 273 -19.39 -16.65 2.62
N VAL A 274 -18.21 -16.07 2.87
CA VAL A 274 -17.91 -15.28 4.08
C VAL A 274 -18.88 -14.11 4.19
N ASN A 275 -19.10 -13.38 3.09
CA ASN A 275 -20.05 -12.28 3.06
C ASN A 275 -21.48 -12.80 3.31
N LYS A 276 -21.88 -13.92 2.69
CA LYS A 276 -23.19 -14.57 2.89
C LYS A 276 -23.42 -14.99 4.35
N ARG A 277 -22.38 -15.47 5.05
CA ARG A 277 -22.45 -15.87 6.47
C ARG A 277 -22.38 -14.68 7.43
N LEU A 278 -21.63 -13.63 7.09
CA LEU A 278 -21.64 -12.35 7.80
C LEU A 278 -22.98 -11.61 7.64
N THR A 279 -23.65 -11.79 6.49
CA THR A 279 -25.04 -11.33 6.24
C THR A 279 -26.08 -12.38 6.61
N GLY A 280 -25.66 -13.53 7.14
CA GLY A 280 -26.48 -14.70 7.45
C GLY A 280 -27.04 -14.70 8.88
N ALA A 281 -26.60 -13.76 9.72
CA ALA A 281 -27.43 -13.29 10.81
C ALA A 281 -28.45 -12.33 10.20
N LYS A 282 -29.70 -12.78 10.07
CA LYS A 282 -30.87 -11.95 9.71
C LYS A 282 -30.76 -10.63 10.49
N PRO A 283 -30.43 -9.50 9.84
CA PRO A 283 -30.49 -8.22 10.52
C PRO A 283 -31.96 -8.00 10.79
N THR A 284 -32.35 -7.89 12.04
CA THR A 284 -33.54 -7.11 12.37
C THR A 284 -33.26 -5.73 11.78
N SER A 285 -33.82 -5.43 10.60
CA SER A 285 -33.72 -4.10 10.04
C SER A 285 -34.26 -3.16 11.09
N LYS A 286 -33.45 -2.18 11.51
CA LYS A 286 -33.93 -1.11 12.38
C LYS A 286 -35.17 -0.53 11.69
N SER A 287 -36.26 -0.36 12.43
CA SER A 287 -37.47 0.20 11.84
C SER A 287 -37.21 1.64 11.38
N ILE A 288 -38.00 2.13 10.43
CA ILE A 288 -37.96 3.54 10.00
C ILE A 288 -38.01 4.49 11.21
N SER A 289 -38.82 4.13 12.22
CA SER A 289 -38.96 4.83 13.50
C SER A 289 -37.65 4.89 14.31
N GLN A 290 -36.93 3.76 14.43
CA GLN A 290 -35.66 3.71 15.15
C GLN A 290 -34.58 4.52 14.44
N MET A 291 -34.52 4.44 13.11
CA MET A 291 -33.58 5.22 12.31
C MET A 291 -33.87 6.73 12.39
N ALA A 292 -35.16 7.12 12.45
CA ALA A 292 -35.55 8.51 12.63
C ALA A 292 -35.12 9.06 14.00
N THR A 293 -35.28 8.26 15.07
CA THR A 293 -34.79 8.61 16.41
C THR A 293 -33.28 8.84 16.43
N GLU A 294 -32.49 7.98 15.80
CA GLU A 294 -31.03 8.14 15.74
C GLU A 294 -30.60 9.38 14.96
N VAL A 295 -31.34 9.76 13.91
CA VAL A 295 -31.11 11.00 13.15
C VAL A 295 -31.43 12.24 13.98
N ILE A 296 -32.53 12.25 14.74
CA ILE A 296 -32.89 13.35 15.66
C ILE A 296 -31.85 13.49 16.77
N GLN A 297 -31.33 12.37 17.29
CA GLN A 297 -30.26 12.33 18.28
C GLN A 297 -28.87 12.72 17.73
N GLY A 298 -28.76 13.08 16.44
CA GLY A 298 -27.52 13.56 15.83
C GLY A 298 -26.47 12.49 15.54
N LYS A 299 -26.80 11.19 15.66
CA LYS A 299 -25.84 10.07 15.54
C LYS A 299 -25.28 9.86 14.11
N HIS A 300 -25.83 10.55 13.12
CA HIS A 300 -25.52 10.34 11.70
C HIS A 300 -24.99 11.60 10.98
N GLY A 301 -24.56 12.61 11.74
CA GLY A 301 -24.01 13.85 11.20
C GLY A 301 -25.03 14.75 10.49
N SER A 302 -24.53 15.81 9.85
CA SER A 302 -25.33 16.77 9.08
C SER A 302 -25.36 16.41 7.58
N GLY A 303 -26.50 16.68 6.94
CA GLY A 303 -26.70 16.44 5.51
C GLY A 303 -27.32 15.08 5.17
N HIS A 304 -28.21 15.08 4.18
CA HIS A 304 -29.02 13.92 3.80
C HIS A 304 -28.20 12.74 3.30
N GLU A 305 -27.20 13.01 2.44
CA GLU A 305 -26.37 11.97 1.84
C GLU A 305 -25.45 11.30 2.88
N ASN A 306 -24.97 12.07 3.86
CA ASN A 306 -24.17 11.55 4.96
C ASN A 306 -24.99 10.64 5.88
N ARG A 307 -26.22 11.07 6.23
CA ARG A 307 -27.14 10.26 7.05
C ARG A 307 -27.55 8.98 6.34
N ARG A 308 -27.82 9.02 5.03
CA ARG A 308 -28.11 7.84 4.21
C ARG A 308 -26.95 6.85 4.18
N LYS A 309 -25.73 7.34 3.92
CA LYS A 309 -24.51 6.51 3.90
C LYS A 309 -24.20 5.93 5.28
N SER A 310 -24.40 6.71 6.35
CA SER A 310 -24.20 6.29 7.73
C SER A 310 -25.21 5.22 8.18
N LEU A 311 -26.46 5.32 7.75
CA LEU A 311 -27.51 4.31 7.98
C LEU A 311 -27.34 3.07 7.08
N GLY A 312 -26.53 3.16 6.01
CA GLY A 312 -26.31 2.04 5.08
C GLY A 312 -27.53 1.65 4.26
N ILE A 313 -28.50 2.56 4.10
CA ILE A 313 -29.79 2.29 3.44
C ILE A 313 -29.87 2.88 2.03
N SER A 314 -30.81 2.37 1.22
CA SER A 314 -31.08 2.90 -0.11
C SER A 314 -31.63 4.34 -0.05
N LYS A 315 -31.57 5.05 -1.17
CA LYS A 315 -32.16 6.40 -1.27
C LYS A 315 -33.66 6.38 -0.97
N ALA A 316 -34.39 5.37 -1.44
CA ALA A 316 -35.83 5.24 -1.21
C ALA A 316 -36.19 4.96 0.26
N GLU A 317 -35.39 4.17 0.98
CA GLU A 317 -35.58 3.93 2.42
C GLU A 317 -35.23 5.16 3.25
N TYR A 318 -34.19 5.89 2.86
CA TYR A 318 -33.82 7.13 3.53
C TYR A 318 -34.90 8.21 3.39
N GLU A 319 -35.60 8.29 2.25
CA GLU A 319 -36.75 9.20 2.13
C GLU A 319 -37.88 8.85 3.10
N LYS A 320 -38.10 7.56 3.41
CA LYS A 320 -39.06 7.15 4.45
C LYS A 320 -38.60 7.58 5.84
N VAL A 321 -37.32 7.41 6.17
CA VAL A 321 -36.72 7.88 7.44
C VAL A 321 -36.81 9.40 7.54
N ARG A 322 -36.54 10.13 6.47
CA ARG A 322 -36.63 11.59 6.41
C ARG A 322 -38.05 12.10 6.65
N LYS A 323 -39.05 11.47 6.02
CA LYS A 323 -40.47 11.79 6.27
C LYS A 323 -40.85 11.58 7.75
N GLU A 324 -40.35 10.51 8.36
CA GLU A 324 -40.61 10.23 9.77
C GLU A 324 -39.87 11.19 10.71
N VAL A 325 -38.63 11.60 10.40
CA VAL A 325 -37.91 12.65 11.15
C VAL A 325 -38.68 13.98 11.09
N ASN A 326 -39.16 14.37 9.91
CA ASN A 326 -39.93 15.60 9.72
C ASN A 326 -41.30 15.58 10.41
N LYS A 327 -41.84 14.40 10.74
CA LYS A 327 -43.08 14.28 11.52
C LYS A 327 -42.87 14.49 13.02
N ARG A 328 -41.62 14.37 13.49
CA ARG A 328 -41.24 14.38 14.92
C ARG A 328 -40.52 15.66 15.36
N LEU A 329 -40.26 16.56 14.40
CA LEU A 329 -39.71 17.90 14.60
C LEU A 329 -40.82 18.91 14.30
#